data_AF-A0A2V5V2E6-F1
#
_entry.id   AF-A0A2V5V2E6-F1
#
_cell.length_a   1.000
_cell.length_b   1.000
_cell.length_c   1.000
_cell.angle_alpha   90.00
_cell.angle_beta   90.00
_cell.angle_gamma   90.00
#
_symmetry.space_group_name_H-M   'P 1'
#
loop_
_entity.id
_entity.type
_entity.pdbx_description
1 polymer ?
#
loop_
_entity_poly.entity_id
_entity_poly.type
_entity_poly.pdbx_seq_one_letter_code
_entity_poly.pdbx_strand_id
1 'polypeptide(L)' 'MADQVLLAISTFPDTETANRIAHALVSEKFAACANIIPAVHSIYRWKDKIETAGEVMVFFKTTPDR' A
#
# COMPACT_ATOMS: atom_id res chain seq x y z
N MET A 1 -23.86 0.28 -14.54
CA MET A 1 -23.51 0.32 -13.10
C MET A 1 -22.35 1.27 -12.98
N ALA A 2 -22.36 2.21 -12.04
CA ALA A 2 -21.21 3.09 -11.84
C ALA A 2 -19.99 2.21 -11.51
N ASP A 3 -18.85 2.44 -12.18
CA ASP A 3 -17.62 1.72 -11.92
C ASP A 3 -17.28 1.85 -10.43
N GLN A 4 -17.43 0.75 -9.69
CA GLN A 4 -17.11 0.72 -8.27
C GLN A 4 -15.60 0.85 -8.13
N VAL A 5 -15.15 1.93 -7.50
CA VAL A 5 -13.73 2.15 -7.19
C VAL A 5 -13.44 1.66 -5.77
N LEU A 6 -12.35 0.92 -5.62
CA LEU A 6 -11.79 0.48 -4.35
C LEU A 6 -10.48 1.22 -4.06
N LEU A 7 -10.28 1.58 -2.79
CA LEU A 7 -9.02 2.08 -2.27
C LEU A 7 -8.37 0.96 -1.44
N ALA A 8 -7.37 0.31 -2.00
CA ALA A 8 -6.57 -0.66 -1.28
C ALA A 8 -5.39 0.04 -0.59
N ILE A 9 -5.19 -0.28 0.68
CA ILE A 9 -4.16 0.32 1.54
C ILE A 9 -3.20 -0.78 1.96
N SER A 10 -1.91 -0.58 1.74
CA SER A 10 -0.85 -1.49 2.19
C SER A 10 0.34 -0.69 2.71
N THR A 11 1.16 -1.33 3.54
CA THR A 11 2.45 -0.79 3.98
C THR A 11 3.60 -1.67 3.48
N PHE A 12 4.77 -1.07 3.34
CA PHE A 12 6.00 -1.71 2.89
C PHE A 12 7.15 -1.34 3.84
N PRO A 13 8.17 -2.21 3.98
CA PRO A 13 9.27 -1.98 4.92
C PRO A 13 10.16 -0.79 4.55
N ASP A 14 10.20 -0.42 3.26
CA ASP A 14 11.07 0.64 2.75
C ASP A 14 10.54 1.23 1.43
N THR A 15 11.12 2.37 1.04
CA THR A 15 10.75 3.12 -0.16
C THR A 15 11.09 2.37 -1.46
N GLU A 16 12.17 1.59 -1.50
CA GLU A 16 12.58 0.85 -2.69
C GLU A 16 11.57 -0.26 -3.00
N THR A 17 11.21 -1.04 -1.99
CA THR A 17 10.19 -2.09 -2.06
C THR A 17 8.83 -1.50 -2.46
N ALA A 18 8.41 -0.39 -1.83
CA ALA A 18 7.16 0.29 -2.17
C ALA A 18 7.13 0.75 -3.64
N ASN A 19 8.19 1.39 -4.13
CA ASN A 19 8.29 1.84 -5.51
C ASN A 19 8.24 0.67 -6.50
N ARG A 20 9.05 -0.38 -6.26
CA ARG A 20 9.11 -1.55 -7.13
C ARG A 20 7.74 -2.21 -7.28
N ILE A 21 7.02 -2.41 -6.17
CA ILE A 21 5.70 -3.04 -6.18
C ILE A 21 4.64 -2.12 -6.80
N ALA A 22 4.66 -0.82 -6.46
CA ALA A 22 3.74 0.14 -7.06
C ALA A 22 3.90 0.22 -8.57
N HIS A 23 5.13 0.25 -9.08
CA HIS A 23 5.40 0.23 -10.51
C HIS A 23 4.92 -1.05 -11.18
N ALA A 24 5.15 -2.21 -10.57
CA ALA A 24 4.68 -3.49 -11.11
C ALA A 24 3.14 -3.53 -11.21
N LEU A 25 2.43 -3.22 -10.11
CA LEU A 25 0.97 -3.27 -10.07
C LEU A 25 0.29 -2.30 -11.05
N VAL A 26 0.87 -1.10 -11.23
CA VAL A 26 0.35 -0.14 -12.21
C VAL A 26 0.67 -0.59 -13.64
N SER A 27 1.88 -1.09 -13.90
CA SER A 27 2.28 -1.55 -15.23
C SER A 27 1.48 -2.76 -15.71
N GLU A 28 1.16 -3.67 -14.78
CA GLU A 28 0.35 -4.87 -15.03
C GLU A 28 -1.17 -4.59 -14.96
N LYS A 29 -1.56 -3.33 -14.74
CA LYS A 29 -2.96 -2.86 -14.71
C LYS A 29 -3.82 -3.46 -13.58
N PHE A 30 -3.19 -3.94 -12.51
CA PHE A 30 -3.88 -4.32 -11.27
C PHE A 30 -4.31 -3.11 -10.44
N ALA A 31 -3.68 -1.95 -10.63
CA ALA A 31 -4.11 -0.68 -10.08
C ALA A 31 -3.99 0.43 -11.13
N ALA A 32 -4.91 1.38 -11.13
CA ALA A 32 -4.84 2.54 -12.01
C ALA A 32 -3.78 3.55 -11.53
N CYS A 33 -3.58 3.67 -10.22
CA CYS A 33 -2.51 4.49 -9.64
C CYS A 33 -2.14 4.05 -8.22
N ALA A 34 -0.98 4.50 -7.76
CA ALA A 34 -0.46 4.30 -6.42
C ALA A 34 0.09 5.62 -5.87
N ASN A 35 -0.33 6.04 -4.67
CA ASN A 35 0.28 7.17 -3.95
C ASN A 35 1.18 6.61 -2.86
N ILE A 36 2.47 6.97 -2.88
CA ILE A 36 3.46 6.51 -1.90
C ILE A 36 3.66 7.61 -0.84
N ILE A 37 3.46 7.24 0.42
CA ILE A 37 3.57 8.12 1.59
C ILE A 37 4.72 7.60 2.46
N PRO A 38 5.90 8.24 2.43
CA PRO A 38 7.06 7.78 3.17
C PRO A 38 6.97 8.11 4.67
N ALA A 39 7.81 7.43 5.46
CA ALA A 39 8.07 7.74 6.87
C ALA A 39 6.83 7.70 7.79
N VAL A 40 5.96 6.70 7.61
CA VAL A 40 4.89 6.42 8.57
C VAL A 40 5.41 5.52 9.69
N HIS A 41 4.74 5.56 10.85
CA HIS A 41 4.99 4.64 11.95
C HIS A 41 3.77 3.76 12.18
N SER A 42 3.96 2.45 12.07
CA SER A 42 2.95 1.45 12.42
C SER A 42 3.15 1.02 13.86
N ILE A 43 2.14 1.28 14.69
CA ILE A 43 2.11 0.90 16.11
C ILE A 43 1.15 -0.29 16.25
N TYR A 44 1.66 -1.43 16.70
CA TYR A 44 0.89 -2.68 16.76
C TYR A 44 1.31 -3.54 17.95
N ARG A 45 0.54 -4.60 18.24
CA ARG A 45 0.87 -5.56 19.30
C ARG A 45 1.47 -6.83 18.70
N TRP A 46 2.61 -7.25 19.21
CA TRP A 46 3.23 -8.54 18.86
C TRP A 46 3.88 -9.16 20.09
N LYS A 47 3.63 -10.46 20.33
CA LYS A 47 4.14 -11.19 21.52
C LYS A 47 3.92 -10.42 22.84
N ASP A 48 2.70 -9.92 23.03
CA ASP A 48 2.26 -9.12 24.19
C ASP A 48 3.02 -7.79 24.43
N LYS A 49 3.80 -7.33 23.46
CA LYS A 49 4.47 -6.03 23.49
C LYS A 49 3.89 -5.08 22.45
N ILE A 50 3.88 -3.80 22.77
CA ILE A 50 3.59 -2.74 21.80
C ILE A 50 4.88 -2.47 21.04
N GLU A 51 4.83 -2.69 19.73
CA GLU A 51 5.92 -2.49 18.80
C GLU A 51 5.65 -1.24 17.97
N THR A 52 6.72 -0.64 17.46
CA THR A 52 6.65 0.47 16.50
C THR A 52 7.61 0.18 15.36
N ALA A 53 7.11 0.19 14.13
CA ALA A 53 7.91 0.00 12.92
C ALA A 53 7.79 1.22 12.01
N GLY A 54 8.91 1.67 11.46
CA GLY A 54 8.91 2.63 10.36
C GLY A 54 8.53 1.91 9.06
N GLU A 55 7.58 2.47 8.33
CA GLU A 55 7.08 1.89 7.09
C GLU A 55 6.82 2.97 6.03
N VAL A 56 6.51 2.51 4.81
CA VAL A 56 6.01 3.33 3.72
C VAL A 56 4.58 2.89 3.41
N MET A 57 3.63 3.80 3.50
CA MET A 57 2.22 3.52 3.20
C MET A 57 1.93 3.79 1.73
N VAL A 58 1.14 2.93 1.10
CA VAL A 58 0.72 3.10 -0.29
C VAL A 58 -0.79 2.96 -0.43
N PHE A 59 -1.39 3.91 -1.15
CA PHE A 59 -2.80 3.91 -1.52
C PHE A 59 -2.97 3.56 -3.00
N PHE A 60 -3.49 2.37 -3.26
CA PHE A 60 -3.80 1.85 -4.59
C PHE A 60 -5.26 2.10 -4.95
N LYS A 61 -5.51 2.60 -6.15
CA LYS A 61 -6.88 2.84 -6.68
C LYS A 61 -7.14 1.77 -7.72
N THR A 62 -8.17 0.97 -7.48
CA THR A 62 -8.51 -0.19 -8.33
C THR A 62 -10.03 -0.42 -8.39
N THR A 63 -10.46 -1.49 -9.04
CA THR A 63 -11.85 -1.94 -9.14
C THR A 63 -11.96 -3.39 -8.65
N PRO A 64 -13.16 -3.90 -8.29
CA PRO A 64 -13.31 -5.26 -7.75
C PRO A 64 -12.85 -6.41 -8.66
N ASP A 65 -12.81 -6.19 -9.98
CA ASP A 65 -12.43 -7.17 -11.00
C ASP A 65 -10.92 -7.17 -11.35
N ARG A 66 -10.14 -6.32 -10.67
CA ARG A 66 -8.70 -6.18 -10.83
C ARG A 66 -7.99 -6.59 -9.54
#